data_AF-A0A8H8WVS9-F1
#
_entry.id   AF-A0A8H8WVS9-F1
#
_cell.length_a   1.000
_cell.length_b   1.000
_cell.length_c   1.000
_cell.angle_alpha   90.00
_cell.angle_beta   90.00
_cell.angle_gamma   90.00
#
_symmetry.space_group_name_H-M   'P 1'
#
loop_
_entity.id
_entity.type
_entity.pdbx_description
1 polymer ?
#
loop_
_entity_poly.entity_id
_entity_poly.type
_entity_poly.pdbx_seq_one_letter_code
_entity_poly.pdbx_strand_id
1 'polypeptide(L)' 'MSHIIRVKPTQDGTYTVYRGSLVLVSGLTRAQAESYEATLAQSERKPDQPIH' A
#
# COMPACT_ATOMS: atom_id res chain seq x y z
N MET A 1 -16.27 2.08 -0.47
CA MET A 1 -15.61 0.88 -1.04
C MET A 1 -14.17 0.90 -0.58
N SER A 2 -13.73 -0.05 0.24
CA SER A 2 -12.33 -0.17 0.64
C SER A 2 -11.51 -0.54 -0.60
N HIS A 3 -10.54 0.30 -0.96
CA HIS A 3 -9.70 0.03 -2.11
C HIS A 3 -8.60 -0.94 -1.69
N ILE A 4 -8.72 -2.20 -2.11
CA ILE A 4 -7.77 -3.27 -1.78
C ILE A 4 -6.34 -2.83 -2.15
N ILE A 5 -5.45 -2.82 -1.16
CA ILE A 5 -4.02 -2.63 -1.35
C ILE A 5 -3.41 -3.93 -1.89
N ARG A 6 -2.56 -3.82 -2.91
CA ARG A 6 -1.89 -4.98 -3.53
C ARG A 6 -0.43 -4.67 -3.77
N VAL A 7 0.44 -5.58 -3.39
CA VAL A 7 1.86 -5.56 -3.74
C VAL A 7 2.09 -6.50 -4.93
N LYS A 8 2.79 -6.03 -5.97
CA LYS A 8 3.18 -6.89 -7.11
C LYS A 8 4.68 -6.76 -7.40
N PRO A 9 5.37 -7.88 -7.68
CA PRO A 9 6.73 -7.84 -8.19
C PRO A 9 6.77 -7.33 -9.64
N THR A 10 7.88 -6.72 -10.02
CA THR A 10 8.18 -6.24 -11.38
C THR A 10 9.29 -7.08 -12.02
N GLN A 11 9.51 -6.90 -13.33
CA GLN A 11 10.50 -7.67 -14.09
C GLN A 11 11.95 -7.37 -13.67
N ASP A 12 12.22 -6.16 -13.17
CA ASP A 12 13.51 -5.71 -12.64
C ASP A 12 13.78 -6.19 -11.21
N GLY A 13 12.88 -6.99 -10.62
CA GLY A 13 13.05 -7.55 -9.27
C GLY A 13 12.65 -6.60 -8.14
N THR A 14 12.07 -5.44 -8.46
CA THR A 14 11.48 -4.54 -7.49
C THR A 14 9.99 -4.86 -7.26
N TYR A 15 9.36 -4.11 -6.38
CA TYR A 15 7.97 -4.26 -5.98
C TYR A 15 7.24 -2.94 -6.13
N THR A 16 5.98 -3.03 -6.58
CA THR A 16 5.08 -1.88 -6.74
C THR A 16 3.82 -2.09 -5.90
N VAL A 17 3.42 -1.04 -5.18
CA VAL A 17 2.20 -1.04 -4.37
C VAL A 17 1.08 -0.33 -5.12
N TYR A 18 -0.07 -0.99 -5.18
CA TYR A 18 -1.28 -0.54 -5.85
C TYR A 18 -2.42 -0.34 -4.85
N ARG A 19 -3.29 0.62 -5.14
CA ARG A 19 -4.60 0.77 -4.50
C ARG A 19 -5.66 0.71 -5.59
N GLY A 20 -6.30 -0.44 -5.74
CA GLY A 20 -7.12 -0.71 -6.92
C GLY A 20 -6.30 -0.71 -8.21
N SER A 21 -6.64 0.17 -9.16
CA SER A 21 -5.91 0.36 -10.42
C SER A 21 -4.80 1.42 -10.34
N LEU A 22 -4.69 2.14 -9.22
CA LEU A 22 -3.75 3.23 -9.05
C LEU A 22 -2.41 2.72 -8.47
N VAL A 23 -1.30 3.15 -9.08
CA VAL A 23 0.05 2.95 -8.55
C VAL A 23 0.30 3.99 -7.46
N LEU A 24 0.66 3.53 -6.26
CA LEU A 24 1.07 4.42 -5.18
C LEU A 24 2.58 4.67 -5.19
N VAL A 25 3.36 3.58 -5.25
CA VAL A 25 4.83 3.62 -5.21
C VAL A 25 5.40 2.42 -5.96
N SER A 26 6.50 2.60 -6.68
CA SER A 26 7.26 1.57 -7.40
C SER A 26 8.74 1.57 -7.00
N GLY A 27 9.49 0.55 -7.45
CA GLY A 27 10.94 0.48 -7.19
C GLY A 27 11.29 0.06 -5.77
N LEU A 28 10.35 -0.54 -5.03
CA LEU A 28 10.58 -0.96 -3.65
C LEU A 28 11.29 -2.32 -3.59
N THR A 29 12.10 -2.51 -2.55
CA THR A 29 12.44 -3.87 -2.11
C THR A 29 11.20 -4.55 -1.53
N ARG A 30 11.24 -5.87 -1.41
CA ARG A 30 10.15 -6.67 -0.81
C ARG A 30 9.76 -6.16 0.57
N ALA A 31 10.74 -6.00 1.46
CA ALA A 31 10.51 -5.56 2.84
C ALA A 31 9.91 -4.14 2.92
N GLN A 32 10.32 -3.24 2.01
CA GLN A 32 9.75 -1.90 1.92
C GLN A 32 8.29 -1.94 1.45
N ALA A 33 7.97 -2.77 0.46
CA ALA A 33 6.60 -2.89 -0.04
C ALA A 33 5.66 -3.49 1.02
N GLU A 34 6.11 -4.52 1.74
CA GLU A 34 5.37 -5.12 2.87
C GLU A 34 5.13 -4.10 4.00
N SER A 35 6.16 -3.31 4.36
CA SER A 35 6.03 -2.25 5.37
C SER A 35 5.07 -1.14 4.94
N TYR A 36 5.09 -0.77 3.66
CA TYR A 36 4.22 0.25 3.09
C TYR A 36 2.75 -0.22 3.05
N GLU A 37 2.51 -1.46 2.65
CA GLU A 37 1.18 -2.09 2.73
C GLU A 37 0.64 -2.10 4.16
N ALA A 38 1.45 -2.52 5.14
CA ALA A 38 1.03 -2.55 6.54
C ALA A 38 0.62 -1.16 7.07
N THR A 39 1.37 -0.12 6.67
CA THR A 39 1.08 1.27 7.05
C THR A 39 -0.23 1.78 6.43
N LEU A 40 -0.49 1.42 5.17
CA LEU A 40 -1.73 1.76 4.48
C LEU A 40 -2.93 1.03 5.08
N ALA A 41 -2.79 -0.25 5.39
CA ALA A 41 -3.84 -1.05 6.03
C ALA A 41 -4.22 -0.51 7.43
N GLN A 42 -3.24 0.03 8.18
CA GLN A 42 -3.49 0.71 9.45
C GLN A 42 -4.19 2.06 9.25
N SER A 43 -3.82 2.80 8.21
CA SER A 43 -4.45 4.09 7.88
C SER A 43 -5.89 3.92 7.41
N GLU A 44 -6.22 2.86 6.67
CA GLU A 44 -7.60 2.53 6.28
C GLU A 44 -8.47 2.04 7.45
N ARG A 45 -7.86 1.53 8.53
CA ARG A 45 -8.56 1.16 9.77
C ARG A 45 -8.79 2.31 10.75
N LYS A 46 -8.38 3.53 10.41
CA LYS A 46 -8.86 4.75 11.08
C LYS A 46 -9.99 5.38 10.24
N PRO A 47 -11.24 4.91 10.34
CA PRO A 47 -12.37 5.80 10.11
C PRO A 47 -12.42 6.76 11.30
N ASP A 48 -12.58 8.05 11.03
CA ASP A 48 -13.06 9.05 11.99
C ASP A 48 -12.49 8.99 13.41
N GLN A 49 -11.40 9.72 13.66
CA GLN A 49 -11.23 10.30 14.98
C GLN A 49 -11.72 11.75 14.88
N PRO A 50 -12.96 12.07 15.28
CA PRO A 50 -13.38 13.46 15.42
C PRO A 50 -12.48 14.07 16.49
N ILE A 51 -11.82 15.15 16.11
CA ILE A 51 -11.12 16.04 17.02
C ILE A 51 -12.22 16.65 17.89
N HIS A 52 -12.26 16.30 19.17
CA HIS A 52 -13.18 16.90 20.15
C HIS A 52 -12.38 17.56 21.27
#